data_AF-A0A920P714-F1
#
_entry.id   AF-A0A920P714-F1
#
_cell.length_a   1.000
_cell.length_b   1.000
_cell.length_c   1.000
_cell.angle_alpha   90.00
_cell.angle_beta   90.00
_cell.angle_gamma   90.00
#
_symmetry.space_group_name_H-M   'P 1'
#
loop_
_entity.id
_entity.type
_entity.pdbx_description
1 polymer ?
#
loop_
_entity_poly.entity_id
_entity_poly.type
_entity_poly.pdbx_seq_one_letter_code
_entity_poly.pdbx_strand_id
1 'polypeptide(L)' 'MLTNIKKYCTGFPIQSPAEGLLILKEKYGLKPDDISKIVVRLSKRDAHTVNDREMPDINLQYIFAGALIDGGISF' A
#
# COMPACT_ATOMS: atom_id res chain seq x y z
N MET A 1 15.66 -4.31 -20.70
CA MET A 1 14.70 -3.46 -19.96
C MET A 1 13.36 -4.16 -20.04
N LEU A 2 12.74 -4.49 -18.90
CA LEU A 2 11.42 -5.14 -18.86
C LEU A 2 10.38 -4.09 -18.48
N THR A 3 9.22 -4.10 -19.15
CA THR A 3 8.09 -3.22 -18.83
C THR A 3 7.32 -3.80 -17.66
N ASN A 4 7.07 -3.00 -16.64
CA ASN A 4 6.24 -3.40 -15.51
C ASN A 4 4.81 -2.89 -15.70
N ILE A 5 3.83 -3.75 -15.42
CA ILE A 5 2.40 -3.39 -15.41
C ILE A 5 2.01 -3.08 -13.97
N LYS A 6 1.23 -2.01 -13.78
CA LYS A 6 0.65 -1.66 -12.47
C LYS A 6 -0.68 -2.39 -12.31
N LYS A 7 -0.82 -3.15 -11.22
CA LYS A 7 -2.11 -3.74 -10.81
C LYS A 7 -2.99 -2.71 -10.11
N TYR A 8 -2.38 -1.80 -9.35
CA TYR A 8 -3.05 -0.76 -8.59
C TYR A 8 -2.77 0.63 -9.16
N CYS A 9 -3.72 1.57 -9.02
CA CYS A 9 -3.61 2.97 -9.45
C CYS A 9 -2.69 3.82 -8.55
N THR A 10 -1.47 3.33 -8.25
CA THR A 10 -0.54 3.95 -7.29
C THR A 10 0.88 4.06 -7.84
N GLY A 11 1.77 4.73 -7.10
CA GLY A 11 3.22 4.69 -7.34
C GLY A 11 3.77 3.27 -7.38
N PHE A 12 4.70 2.98 -8.31
CA PHE A 12 5.22 1.61 -8.49
C PHE A 12 5.79 0.97 -7.20
N PRO A 13 6.50 1.69 -6.31
CA PRO A 13 7.02 1.09 -5.07
C PRO A 13 5.92 0.62 -4.09
N ILE A 14 4.67 1.04 -4.27
CA ILE A 14 3.52 0.68 -3.43
C ILE A 14 2.89 -0.65 -3.88
N GLN A 15 3.15 -1.12 -5.11
CA GLN A 15 2.45 -2.28 -5.70
C GLN A 15 2.56 -3.55 -4.83
N SER A 16 3.79 -3.98 -4.51
CA SER A 16 4.00 -5.19 -3.70
C SER A 16 3.54 -5.03 -2.24
N PRO A 17 3.77 -3.89 -1.56
CA PRO A 17 3.17 -3.64 -0.25
C PRO A 17 1.64 -3.69 -0.24
N ALA A 18 0.98 -3.07 -1.22
CA ALA A 18 -0.47 -3.06 -1.34
C ALA A 18 -1.04 -4.47 -1.54
N GLU A 19 -0.41 -5.28 -2.39
CA GLU A 19 -0.75 -6.69 -2.54
C GLU A 19 -0.66 -7.42 -1.19
N GLY A 20 0.45 -7.25 -0.46
CA GLY A 20 0.65 -7.89 0.83
C GLY A 20 -0.40 -7.48 1.87
N LEU A 21 -0.77 -6.20 1.92
CA LEU A 21 -1.84 -5.70 2.78
C LEU A 21 -3.18 -6.38 2.47
N LEU A 22 -3.57 -6.41 1.20
CA LEU A 22 -4.85 -6.97 0.78
C LEU A 22 -4.92 -8.49 0.99
N ILE A 23 -3.82 -9.21 0.76
CA ILE A 23 -3.71 -10.64 1.10
C ILE A 23 -3.90 -10.86 2.61
N LEU A 24 -3.24 -10.07 3.46
CA LEU A 24 -3.38 -10.20 4.92
C LEU A 24 -4.80 -9.86 5.38
N LYS A 25 -5.38 -8.79 4.83
CA LYS A 25 -6.77 -8.40 5.11
C LYS A 25 -7.75 -9.50 4.75
N GLU A 26 -7.65 -10.06 3.54
CA GLU A 26 -8.54 -11.13 3.09
C GLU A 26 -8.35 -12.40 3.93
N LYS A 27 -7.09 -12.82 4.12
CA LYS A 27 -6.77 -14.07 4.82
C LYS A 27 -7.27 -14.10 6.27
N TYR A 28 -7.22 -12.97 6.96
CA TYR A 28 -7.54 -12.90 8.40
C TYR A 28 -8.80 -12.08 8.69
N GLY A 29 -9.49 -11.56 7.68
CA GLY A 29 -10.68 -10.73 7.86
C GLY A 29 -10.41 -9.44 8.63
N LEU A 30 -9.21 -8.87 8.50
CA LEU A 30 -8.78 -7.71 9.30
C LEU A 30 -9.66 -6.50 9.03
N LYS A 31 -10.15 -5.87 10.11
CA LYS A 31 -10.80 -4.57 10.10
C LYS A 31 -9.83 -3.49 10.61
N PRO A 32 -10.07 -2.20 10.28
CA PRO A 32 -9.24 -1.11 10.80
C PRO A 32 -9.02 -1.16 12.31
N ASP A 33 -10.08 -1.46 13.07
CA ASP A 33 -10.04 -1.50 14.54
C ASP A 33 -9.21 -2.67 15.10
N ASP A 34 -8.90 -3.69 14.30
CA ASP A 34 -8.07 -4.83 14.71
C ASP A 34 -6.56 -4.52 14.63
N ILE A 35 -6.18 -3.40 14.00
CA ILE A 35 -4.80 -3.11 13.62
C ILE A 35 -4.21 -2.04 14.52
N SER A 36 -3.31 -2.46 15.43
CA SER A 36 -2.57 -1.53 16.30
C SER A 36 -1.36 -0.88 15.63
N LYS A 37 -0.72 -1.58 14.68
CA LYS A 37 0.49 -1.11 14.00
C LYS A 37 0.71 -1.84 12.67
N ILE A 38 1.16 -1.10 11.66
CA ILE A 38 1.64 -1.65 10.39
C ILE A 38 3.13 -1.32 10.25
N VAL A 39 3.93 -2.31 9.84
CA VAL A 39 5.35 -2.14 9.52
C VAL A 39 5.60 -2.62 8.10
N VAL A 40 6.00 -1.71 7.22
CA VAL A 40 6.36 -2.04 5.84
C VAL A 40 7.87 -1.94 5.68
N ARG A 41 8.48 -2.98 5.09
CA ARG A 41 9.92 -3.02 4.80
C ARG A 41 10.12 -2.87 3.30
N LEU A 42 10.84 -1.84 2.91
CA LEU A 42 11.15 -1.51 1.52
C LEU A 42 12.66 -1.29 1.35
N SER A 43 13.13 -1.29 0.10
CA SER A 43 14.48 -0.80 -0.19
C SER A 43 14.58 0.68 0.19
N LYS A 44 15.80 1.17 0.49
CA LYS A 44 16.01 2.59 0.85
C LYS A 44 15.47 3.54 -0.23
N ARG A 45 15.64 3.19 -1.50
CA ARG A 45 15.17 3.99 -2.65
C ARG A 45 13.64 4.04 -2.71
N ASP A 46 13.00 2.88 -2.55
CA ASP A 46 11.54 2.77 -2.60
C ASP A 46 10.91 3.51 -1.43
N ALA A 47 11.43 3.30 -0.21
CA ALA A 47 10.99 4.01 0.98
C ALA A 47 11.11 5.53 0.82
N HIS A 48 12.22 6.03 0.29
CA HIS A 48 12.39 7.47 0.04
C HIS A 48 11.34 8.05 -0.92
N THR A 49 10.87 7.24 -1.88
CA THR A 49 9.90 7.66 -2.89
C THR A 49 8.48 7.76 -2.33
N VAL A 50 8.10 6.91 -1.37
CA VAL A 50 6.68 6.73 -0.98
C VAL A 50 6.36 6.97 0.49
N ASN A 51 7.37 7.04 1.36
CA ASN A 51 7.16 7.24 2.79
C ASN A 51 6.79 8.69 3.06
N ASP A 52 5.61 8.95 3.63
CA ASP A 52 5.22 10.27 4.14
C ASP A 52 5.33 11.36 3.06
N ARG A 53 4.55 11.18 1.98
CA ARG A 53 4.50 12.12 0.85
C ARG A 53 3.27 13.01 0.99
N GLU A 54 3.35 14.27 0.57
CA GLU A 54 2.17 15.15 0.56
C GLU A 54 1.13 14.72 -0.49
N MET A 55 1.59 14.15 -1.61
CA MET A 55 0.72 13.68 -2.69
C MET A 55 0.14 12.29 -2.36
N PRO A 56 -1.20 12.12 -2.30
CA PRO A 56 -1.86 10.86 -1.90
C PRO A 56 -1.46 9.63 -2.72
N ASP A 57 -1.40 9.75 -4.05
CA ASP A 57 -1.16 8.61 -4.98
C ASP A 57 0.24 7.97 -4.83
N ILE A 58 1.15 8.67 -4.16
CA ILE A 58 2.50 8.20 -3.85
C ILE A 58 2.77 8.13 -2.34
N ASN A 59 1.79 8.42 -1.49
CA ASN A 59 1.92 8.25 -0.04
C ASN A 59 1.47 6.84 0.35
N LEU A 60 2.41 6.00 0.80
CA LEU A 60 2.12 4.62 1.18
C LEU A 60 1.10 4.52 2.32
N GLN A 61 1.20 5.40 3.31
CA GLN A 61 0.33 5.43 4.47
C GLN A 61 -1.10 5.80 4.08
N TYR A 62 -1.27 6.80 3.21
CA TYR A 62 -2.57 7.21 2.69
C TYR A 62 -3.24 6.06 1.93
N ILE A 63 -2.51 5.44 1.00
CA ILE A 63 -3.02 4.30 0.23
C ILE A 63 -3.42 3.13 1.13
N PHE A 64 -2.60 2.81 2.14
CA PHE A 64 -2.90 1.73 3.08
C PHE A 64 -4.14 2.02 3.92
N ALA A 65 -4.27 3.25 4.42
CA ALA A 65 -5.43 3.67 5.19
C ALA A 65 -6.72 3.56 4.37
N GLY A 66 -6.72 4.12 3.15
CA GLY A 66 -7.86 4.01 2.23
C GLY A 66 -8.21 2.55 1.91
N ALA A 67 -7.21 1.74 1.56
CA ALA A 67 -7.42 0.32 1.24
C ALA A 67 -8.00 -0.51 2.38
N LEU A 68 -7.67 -0.18 3.63
CA LEU A 68 -8.23 -0.84 4.81
C LEU A 68 -9.68 -0.44 5.08
N ILE A 69 -10.00 0.84 4.89
CA ILE A 69 -11.34 1.39 5.10
C ILE A 69 -12.29 0.93 3.99
N ASP A 70 -11.88 1.11 2.74
CA ASP A 70 -12.72 0.84 1.55
C ASP A 70 -12.67 -0.63 1.13
N GLY A 71 -11.71 -1.37 1.67
CA GLY A 71 -11.53 -2.79 1.44
C GLY A 71 -10.85 -3.16 0.13
N GLY A 72 -10.40 -2.17 -0.65
CA GLY A 72 -9.68 -2.32 -1.91
C GLY A 72 -9.05 -0.99 -2.35
N ILE A 73 -8.39 -0.97 -3.52
CA ILE A 73 -7.74 0.23 -4.06
C ILE A 73 -8.42 0.60 -5.38
N SER A 74 -8.88 1.85 -5.49
CA SER A 74 -9.53 2.44 -6.65
C SER A 74 -9.14 3.93 -6.79
N PHE A 75 -9.57 4.57 -7.87
CA PHE A 75 -9.54 6.02 -8.08
C PHE A 75 -10.53 6.76 -7.16
#